data_AF-A0A9D8W583-F1
#
_entry.id   AF-A0A9D8W583-F1
#
_cell.length_a   1.000
_cell.length_b   1.000
_cell.length_c   1.000
_cell.angle_alpha   90.00
_cell.angle_beta   90.00
_cell.angle_gamma   90.00
#
_symmetry.space_group_name_H-M   'P 1'
#
loop_
_entity.id
_entity.type
_entity.pdbx_description
1 polymer ?
#
loop_
_entity_poly.entity_id
_entity_poly.type
_entity_poly.pdbx_seq_one_letter_code
_entity_poly.pdbx_strand_id
1 'polypeptide(L)' 'MNETATPAKASGARAIGATAIGAFALGALAMGAVAIGAMAIGRMAIGKLRIRDARIDRLRVGKIEIGEPPDSNARR' A
#
# COMPACT_ATOMS: atom_id res chain seq x y z
N MET A 1 -37.00 -53.46 2.04
CA MET A 1 -35.71 -52.95 2.55
C MET A 1 -35.39 -51.64 1.84
N ASN A 2 -35.51 -50.49 2.51
CA ASN A 2 -35.09 -49.19 1.97
C ASN A 2 -34.17 -48.54 2.98
N GLU A 3 -32.87 -48.50 2.67
CA GLU A 3 -31.92 -47.59 3.30
C GLU A 3 -30.98 -47.07 2.21
N THR A 4 -31.46 -46.13 1.40
CA THR A 4 -30.58 -45.32 0.54
C THR A 4 -29.83 -44.32 1.41
N ALA A 5 -28.65 -44.74 1.88
CA ALA A 5 -27.72 -43.88 2.61
C ALA A 5 -27.35 -42.68 1.73
N THR A 6 -27.97 -41.53 2.02
CA THR A 6 -27.66 -40.26 1.36
C THR A 6 -26.28 -39.81 1.86
N PRO A 7 -25.27 -39.59 0.99
CA PRO A 7 -23.97 -39.10 1.43
C PRO A 7 -24.07 -37.63 1.84
N ALA A 8 -24.56 -37.38 3.05
CA ALA A 8 -24.42 -36.09 3.70
C ALA A 8 -22.95 -35.95 4.15
N LYS A 9 -22.32 -34.81 3.84
CA LYS A 9 -20.95 -34.41 4.25
C LYS A 9 -19.77 -34.98 3.46
N ALA A 10 -19.68 -34.62 2.18
CA ALA A 10 -18.37 -34.38 1.55
C ALA A 10 -18.35 -33.05 0.77
N SER A 11 -19.51 -32.62 0.25
CA SER A 11 -19.67 -31.36 -0.49
C SER A 11 -19.63 -30.12 0.41
N GLY A 12 -20.31 -30.14 1.57
CA GLY A 12 -20.39 -28.96 2.45
C GLY A 12 -19.06 -28.52 3.06
N ALA A 13 -18.21 -29.46 3.49
CA ALA A 13 -16.90 -29.14 4.06
C ALA A 13 -15.91 -28.60 3.01
N ARG A 14 -15.98 -29.14 1.78
CA ARG A 14 -15.17 -28.63 0.64
C ARG A 14 -15.62 -27.23 0.20
N ALA A 15 -16.92 -26.95 0.19
CA ALA A 15 -17.46 -25.63 -0.14
C ALA A 15 -17.08 -24.56 0.90
N ILE A 16 -17.13 -24.90 2.20
CA ILE A 16 -16.72 -23.98 3.27
C ILE A 16 -15.19 -23.76 3.25
N GLY A 17 -14.40 -24.82 3.00
CA GLY A 17 -12.95 -24.69 2.86
C GLY A 17 -12.54 -23.81 1.67
N ALA A 18 -13.17 -24.00 0.51
CA ALA A 18 -12.87 -23.22 -0.70
C ALA A 18 -13.27 -21.74 -0.57
N THR A 19 -14.42 -21.45 0.05
CA THR A 19 -14.88 -20.08 0.29
C THR A 19 -14.00 -19.34 1.29
N ALA A 20 -13.56 -20.01 2.37
CA ALA A 20 -12.62 -19.44 3.33
C ALA A 20 -11.27 -19.11 2.67
N ILE A 21 -10.68 -20.05 1.92
CA ILE A 21 -9.39 -19.84 1.23
C ILE A 21 -9.51 -18.73 0.19
N GLY A 22 -10.61 -18.68 -0.57
CA GLY A 22 -10.86 -17.61 -1.54
C GLY A 22 -10.98 -16.23 -0.90
N ALA A 23 -11.70 -16.12 0.22
CA ALA A 23 -11.83 -14.87 0.97
C ALA A 23 -10.49 -14.38 1.54
N PHE A 24 -9.67 -15.29 2.08
CA PHE A 24 -8.32 -14.96 2.55
C PHE A 24 -7.41 -14.51 1.41
N ALA A 25 -7.44 -15.17 0.25
CA ALA A 25 -6.64 -14.79 -0.90
C ALA A 25 -7.02 -13.40 -1.44
N LEU A 26 -8.32 -13.09 -1.52
CA LEU A 26 -8.82 -11.78 -1.93
C LEU A 26 -8.45 -10.69 -0.91
N GLY A 27 -8.56 -10.98 0.39
CA GLY A 27 -8.14 -10.06 1.45
C GLY A 27 -6.64 -9.77 1.41
N ALA A 28 -5.80 -10.79 1.22
CA ALA A 28 -4.36 -10.64 1.09
C ALA A 28 -3.96 -9.82 -0.15
N LEU A 29 -4.62 -10.06 -1.28
CA LEU A 29 -4.39 -9.30 -2.52
C LEU A 29 -4.82 -7.83 -2.38
N ALA A 30 -5.96 -7.57 -1.76
CA ALA A 30 -6.43 -6.20 -1.51
C ALA A 30 -5.48 -5.43 -0.60
N MET A 31 -5.02 -6.04 0.51
CA MET A 31 -4.03 -5.43 1.40
C MET A 31 -2.70 -5.17 0.70
N GLY A 32 -2.23 -6.11 -0.12
CA GLY A 32 -1.02 -5.94 -0.94
C GLY A 32 -1.14 -4.77 -1.92
N ALA A 33 -2.27 -4.66 -2.62
CA ALA A 33 -2.53 -3.58 -3.56
C ALA A 33 -2.59 -2.20 -2.88
N VAL A 34 -3.25 -2.10 -1.72
CA VAL A 34 -3.30 -0.86 -0.92
C VAL A 34 -1.92 -0.47 -0.41
N ALA A 35 -1.12 -1.42 0.08
CA ALA A 35 0.23 -1.15 0.55
C ALA A 35 1.14 -0.65 -0.58
N ILE A 36 1.08 -1.28 -1.76
CA ILE A 36 1.83 -0.85 -2.94
C ILE A 36 1.38 0.53 -3.40
N GLY A 37 0.07 0.78 -3.47
CA GLY A 37 -0.49 2.07 -3.83
C GLY A 37 -0.06 3.18 -2.86
N ALA A 38 -0.14 2.93 -1.55
CA ALA A 38 0.29 3.88 -0.52
C ALA A 38 1.79 4.18 -0.59
N MET A 39 2.64 3.17 -0.80
CA MET A 39 4.09 3.38 -0.97
C MET A 39 4.41 4.19 -2.23
N ALA A 40 3.72 3.90 -3.35
CA ALA A 40 3.89 4.64 -4.60
C ALA A 40 3.49 6.11 -4.45
N ILE A 41 2.33 6.37 -3.82
CA ILE A 41 1.83 7.72 -3.53
C ILE A 41 2.79 8.44 -2.58
N GLY A 42 3.23 7.79 -1.50
CA GLY A 42 4.16 8.38 -0.53
C GLY A 42 5.48 8.78 -1.17
N ARG A 43 6.10 7.91 -1.97
CA ARG A 43 7.34 8.24 -2.72
C ARG A 43 7.13 9.38 -3.71
N MET A 44 6.03 9.38 -4.45
CA MET A 44 5.74 10.43 -5.43
C MET A 44 5.47 11.78 -4.75
N ALA A 45 4.76 11.78 -3.61
CA ALA A 45 4.46 12.97 -2.84
C ALA A 45 5.73 13.58 -2.23
N ILE A 46 6.63 12.75 -1.66
CA ILE A 46 7.92 13.21 -1.11
C ILE A 46 8.79 13.82 -2.22
N GLY A 47 8.86 13.18 -3.40
CA GLY A 47 9.64 13.72 -4.54
C GLY A 47 9.15 15.07 -5.07
N LYS A 48 7.89 15.44 -4.80
CA LYS A 48 7.29 16.73 -5.20
C LYS A 48 7.05 17.68 -4.03
N LEU A 49 7.42 17.30 -2.81
CA LEU A 49 7.14 18.08 -1.62
C LEU A 49 8.00 19.35 -1.61
N ARG A 50 7.36 20.50 -1.74
CA ARG A 50 8.03 21.81 -1.65
C ARG A 50 7.80 22.39 -0.26
N ILE A 51 8.86 22.41 0.54
CA ILE A 51 8.83 22.95 1.90
C ILE A 51 9.35 24.40 1.87
N ARG A 52 8.56 25.34 2.41
CA ARG A 52 8.99 26.75 2.53
C ARG A 52 9.81 27.01 3.79
N ASP A 53 9.44 26.35 4.88
CA ASP A 53 10.12 26.45 6.17
C ASP A 53 9.91 25.12 6.91
N ALA A 54 10.99 24.51 7.39
CA ALA A 54 10.94 23.31 8.23
C ALA A 54 12.11 23.32 9.21
N ARG A 55 11.78 23.03 10.48
CA ARG A 55 12.77 22.76 11.52
C ARG A 55 12.93 21.26 11.66
N ILE A 56 14.16 20.77 11.49
CA ILE A 56 14.49 19.36 11.61
C ILE A 56 15.58 19.22 12.66
N ASP A 57 15.32 18.46 13.72
CA ASP A 57 16.30 18.26 14.80
C ASP A 57 17.43 17.31 14.40
N ARG A 58 17.14 16.29 13.57
CA ARG A 58 18.13 15.36 13.01
C ARG A 58 17.76 14.93 11.60
N LEU A 59 18.68 15.15 10.66
CA LEU A 59 18.52 14.76 9.26
C LEU A 59 19.78 14.02 8.78
N ARG A 60 19.61 12.87 8.11
CA ARG A 60 20.68 12.18 7.38
C ARG A 60 20.36 12.25 5.88
N VAL A 61 21.22 12.90 5.11
CA VAL A 61 21.06 13.06 3.66
C VAL A 61 22.26 12.45 2.95
N GLY A 62 22.01 11.72 1.86
CA GLY A 62 23.08 11.17 1.00
C GLY A 62 23.60 12.17 -0.04
N LYS A 63 22.72 12.97 -0.65
CA LYS A 63 23.07 14.00 -1.64
C LYS A 63 22.18 15.23 -1.45
N ILE A 64 22.79 16.41 -1.48
CA ILE A 64 22.11 17.71 -1.39
C ILE A 64 22.37 18.46 -2.71
N GLU A 65 21.31 19.02 -3.29
CA GLU A 65 21.39 19.93 -4.44
C GLU A 65 20.81 21.28 -4.01
N ILE A 66 21.58 22.36 -4.15
CA ILE A 66 21.19 23.73 -3.80
C ILE A 66 20.92 24.47 -5.10
N GLY A 67 19.72 25.02 -5.26
CA GLY A 67 19.38 25.89 -6.39
C GLY A 67 19.72 27.35 -6.09
N GLU A 68 20.11 28.10 -7.12
CA GLU A 68 20.37 29.55 -7.02
C GLU A 68 19.10 30.28 -6.55
N PRO A 69 19.18 31.13 -5.52
CA PRO A 69 18.06 31.99 -5.16
C PRO A 69 17.80 33.00 -6.30
N PRO A 70 16.54 33.36 -6.58
CA PRO A 70 16.26 34.38 -7.56
C PRO A 70 16.95 35.70 -7.18
N ASP A 71 17.75 36.24 -8.10
CA ASP A 71 18.51 37.48 -7.93
C ASP A 71 17.56 38.65 -7.57
N SER A 72 17.45 38.89 -6.27
CA SER A 72 16.66 39.98 -5.70
C SER A 72 17.35 41.34 -5.82
N ASN A 73 18.61 41.36 -6.26
CA ASN A 73 19.43 42.57 -6.36
C ASN A 73 19.39 43.25 -7.74
N ALA A 74 18.73 42.64 -8.74
CA ALA A 74 18.52 43.24 -10.07
C ALA A 74 17.46 44.37 -10.07
N ARG A 75 16.93 44.73 -8.89
CA ARG A 75 15.82 45.67 -8.69
C ARG A 75 16.21 46.91 -7.86
N ARG A 76 17.52 47.19 -7.76
CA ARG A 76 18.07 48.41 -7.15
C ARG A 76 18.76 49.28 -8.20
#